data_AF-A0A7X6PEN3-F1
#
_entry.id   AF-A0A7X6PEN3-F1
#
_cell.length_a   1.000
_cell.length_b   1.000
_cell.length_c   1.000
_cell.angle_alpha   90.00
_cell.angle_beta   90.00
_cell.angle_gamma   90.00
#
_symmetry.space_group_name_H-M   'P 1'
#
loop_
_entity.id
_entity.type
_entity.pdbx_description
1 polymer ?
#
loop_
_entity_poly.entity_id
_entity_poly.type
_entity_poly.pdbx_seq_one_letter_code
_entity_poly.pdbx_strand_id
1 'polypeptide(L)'
;MNSDKKEAWAYIGLSLMTLIIGFSFIFVKLALRHASAIDLLAHRFTAATAGLLTYYAIYRKRRPAIERKNIPSLLLLSLFYPLMLFAFQTLGLKYTSASEAGILSAITPVITVILALFILRERNSLLQNICVLLSVAGVAYIMYRNGLNTVSGESMKGNLLILLSVLSIAFYYVLGRKANKQHNSMDITFFMSVTACVV
;
A
#
# COMPACT_ATOMS: atom_id res chain seq x y z
N MET A 1 2.67 19.20 -25.66
CA MET A 1 2.96 19.33 -24.22
C MET A 1 4.27 18.59 -23.95
N ASN A 2 5.38 19.33 -23.79
CA ASN A 2 6.75 18.79 -23.76
C ASN A 2 6.93 17.68 -22.72
N SER A 3 7.69 16.64 -23.08
CA SER A 3 8.07 15.50 -22.23
C SER A 3 8.55 15.95 -20.85
N ASP A 4 9.39 16.97 -20.81
CA ASP A 4 10.06 17.44 -19.59
C ASP A 4 9.06 18.04 -18.59
N LYS A 5 8.01 18.73 -19.08
CA LYS A 5 6.94 19.24 -18.22
C LYS A 5 6.11 18.10 -17.64
N LYS A 6 5.86 17.03 -18.40
CA LYS A 6 5.11 15.86 -17.90
C LYS A 6 5.90 15.12 -16.83
N GLU A 7 7.21 14.97 -17.01
CA GLU A 7 8.10 14.35 -16.01
C GLU A 7 8.15 15.16 -14.71
N ALA A 8 8.28 16.49 -14.81
CA ALA A 8 8.23 17.37 -13.63
C ALA A 8 6.91 17.23 -12.85
N TRP A 9 5.76 17.24 -13.53
CA TRP A 9 4.45 17.01 -12.89
C TRP A 9 4.34 15.62 -12.26
N ALA A 10 4.93 14.60 -12.87
CA ALA A 10 4.96 13.25 -12.32
C ALA A 10 5.79 13.18 -11.03
N TYR A 11 6.99 13.79 -11.00
CA TYR A 11 7.83 13.84 -9.80
C TYR A 11 7.19 14.63 -8.65
N ILE A 12 6.54 15.76 -8.94
CA ILE A 12 5.78 16.53 -7.95
C ILE A 12 4.64 15.67 -7.38
N GLY A 13 3.89 14.98 -8.24
CA GLY A 13 2.81 14.08 -7.82
C GLY A 13 3.31 12.93 -6.93
N LEU A 14 4.43 12.30 -7.29
CA LEU A 14 5.06 11.24 -6.49
C LEU A 14 5.53 11.74 -5.12
N SER A 15 6.08 12.95 -5.07
CA SER A 15 6.56 13.57 -3.83
C SER A 15 5.40 13.88 -2.88
N LEU A 16 4.33 14.49 -3.39
CA LEU A 16 3.10 14.74 -2.64
C LEU A 16 2.46 13.45 -2.13
N MET A 17 2.40 12.42 -2.98
CA MET A 17 1.88 11.10 -2.59
C MET A 17 2.69 10.51 -1.43
N THR A 18 4.02 10.58 -1.49
CA THR A 18 4.90 10.02 -0.45
C THR A 18 4.73 10.77 0.87
N LEU A 19 4.58 12.10 0.83
CA LEU A 19 4.28 12.90 2.01
C LEU A 19 2.93 12.50 2.64
N ILE A 20 1.88 12.39 1.82
CA ILE A 20 0.55 11.98 2.29
C ILE A 20 0.60 10.60 2.96
N ILE A 21 1.33 9.64 2.36
CA ILE A 21 1.50 8.30 2.93
C ILE A 21 2.22 8.37 4.28
N GLY A 22 3.33 9.11 4.37
CA GLY A 22 4.10 9.25 5.60
C GLY A 22 3.27 9.84 6.75
N PHE A 23 2.57 10.95 6.49
CA PHE A 23 1.69 11.57 7.49
C PHE A 23 0.51 10.67 7.87
N SER A 24 0.00 9.85 6.95
CA SER A 24 -1.12 8.95 7.23
C SER A 24 -0.84 7.99 8.39
N PHE A 25 0.40 7.52 8.60
CA PHE A 25 0.73 6.65 9.73
C PHE A 25 0.52 7.35 11.07
N ILE A 26 0.90 8.63 11.15
CA ILE A 26 0.74 9.46 12.36
C ILE A 26 -0.75 9.67 12.65
N PHE A 27 -1.52 10.09 11.64
CA PHE A 27 -2.95 10.33 11.80
C PHE A 27 -3.73 9.06 12.15
N VAL A 28 -3.41 7.91 11.52
CA VAL A 28 -4.05 6.63 11.86
C VAL A 28 -3.76 6.25 13.31
N LYS A 29 -2.51 6.39 13.77
CA LYS A 29 -2.17 6.11 15.17
C LYS A 29 -2.88 7.04 16.15
N LEU A 30 -3.05 8.31 15.79
CA LEU A 30 -3.79 9.28 16.60
C LEU A 30 -5.29 8.97 16.64
N ALA A 31 -5.88 8.60 15.50
CA ALA A 31 -7.29 8.24 15.40
C ALA A 31 -7.61 6.93 16.15
N LEU A 32 -6.69 5.96 16.15
CA LEU A 32 -6.81 4.71 16.91
C LEU A 32 -6.87 4.90 18.44
N ARG A 33 -6.56 6.10 18.95
CA ARG A 33 -6.78 6.43 20.37
C ARG A 33 -8.25 6.71 20.70
N HIS A 34 -9.05 7.07 19.70
CA HIS A 34 -10.44 7.52 19.87
C HIS A 34 -11.46 6.65 19.13
N ALA A 35 -11.03 5.85 18.15
CA ALA A 35 -11.88 4.98 17.35
C ALA A 35 -11.29 3.57 17.24
N SER A 36 -12.15 2.57 17.02
CA SER A 36 -11.69 1.22 16.73
C SER A 36 -11.02 1.16 15.35
N ALA A 37 -10.18 0.15 15.14
CA ALA A 37 -9.50 -0.05 13.85
C ALA A 37 -10.49 -0.23 12.70
N ILE A 38 -11.61 -0.93 12.95
CA ILE A 38 -12.63 -1.20 11.95
C ILE A 38 -13.39 0.08 11.61
N ASP A 39 -13.77 0.88 12.61
CA ASP A 39 -14.48 2.15 12.38
C ASP A 39 -13.64 3.12 11.55
N LEU A 40 -12.33 3.17 11.81
CA LEU A 40 -11.40 4.01 11.07
C LEU A 40 -11.27 3.56 9.61
N LEU A 41 -11.21 2.25 9.37
CA LEU A 41 -11.20 1.68 8.01
C LEU A 41 -12.49 2.02 7.27
N ALA A 42 -13.64 1.81 7.92
CA ALA A 42 -14.95 2.08 7.35
C ALA A 42 -15.05 3.55 6.90
N HIS A 43 -14.75 4.51 7.78
CA HIS A 43 -14.76 5.93 7.44
C HIS A 43 -13.78 6.26 6.31
N ARG A 44 -12.59 5.67 6.32
CA ARG A 44 -11.57 5.89 5.28
C ARG A 44 -12.06 5.44 3.90
N PHE A 45 -12.67 4.26 3.80
CA PHE A 45 -13.17 3.73 2.52
C PHE A 45 -14.49 4.35 2.08
N THR A 46 -15.37 4.72 3.00
CA THR A 46 -16.57 5.49 2.69
C THR A 46 -16.20 6.87 2.13
N ALA A 47 -15.27 7.58 2.76
CA ALA A 47 -14.80 8.88 2.27
C ALA A 47 -14.12 8.77 0.89
N ALA A 48 -13.28 7.75 0.69
CA ALA A 48 -12.65 7.49 -0.61
C ALA A 48 -13.68 7.22 -1.71
N THR A 49 -14.69 6.40 -1.42
CA THR A 49 -15.75 6.05 -2.36
C THR A 49 -16.63 7.26 -2.69
N ALA A 50 -17.01 8.05 -1.68
CA ALA A 50 -17.80 9.28 -1.88
C ALA A 50 -17.06 10.31 -2.74
N GLY A 51 -15.77 10.52 -2.47
CA GLY A 51 -14.93 11.43 -3.27
C GLY A 51 -14.81 10.98 -4.72
N LEU A 52 -14.61 9.67 -4.94
CA LEU A 52 -14.49 9.10 -6.27
C LEU A 52 -15.82 9.13 -7.05
N LEU A 53 -16.94 8.86 -6.38
CA LEU A 53 -18.28 9.00 -6.96
C LEU A 53 -18.57 10.44 -7.36
N THR A 54 -18.23 11.41 -6.51
CA THR A 54 -18.37 12.84 -6.80
C THR A 54 -17.53 13.25 -8.01
N TYR A 55 -16.27 12.79 -8.08
CA TYR A 55 -15.41 13.02 -9.24
C TYR A 55 -15.99 12.42 -10.54
N TYR A 56 -16.49 11.18 -10.49
CA TYR A 56 -17.14 10.55 -11.64
C TYR A 56 -18.41 11.30 -12.07
N ALA A 57 -19.24 11.72 -11.12
CA ALA A 57 -20.48 12.45 -11.40
C ALA A 57 -20.23 13.80 -12.08
N ILE A 58 -19.15 14.50 -11.71
CA ILE A 58 -18.83 15.84 -12.25
C ILE A 58 -18.05 15.75 -13.57
N TYR A 59 -17.06 14.86 -13.67
CA TYR A 59 -16.07 14.89 -14.76
C TYR A 59 -16.19 13.74 -15.77
N ARG A 60 -16.92 12.65 -15.49
CA ARG A 60 -16.99 11.47 -16.38
C ARG A 60 -18.44 11.05 -16.66
N LYS A 61 -18.96 11.43 -17.83
CA LYS A 61 -20.27 10.93 -18.35
C LYS A 61 -20.26 9.48 -18.84
N ARG A 62 -19.10 8.79 -18.89
CA ARG A 62 -19.01 7.38 -19.31
C ARG A 62 -18.92 6.46 -18.10
N ARG A 63 -19.79 5.44 -18.06
CA ARG A 63 -19.77 4.38 -17.04
C ARG A 63 -18.43 3.62 -17.12
N PRO A 64 -17.86 3.19 -15.98
CA PRO A 64 -16.69 2.34 -15.98
C PRO A 64 -17.02 1.04 -16.73
N ALA A 65 -16.31 0.79 -17.82
CA ALA A 65 -16.49 -0.39 -18.66
C ALA A 65 -15.59 -1.50 -18.12
N ILE A 66 -16.06 -2.21 -17.09
CA ILE A 66 -15.35 -3.37 -16.55
C ILE A 66 -15.88 -4.61 -17.26
N GLU A 67 -15.01 -5.28 -18.02
CA GLU A 67 -15.34 -6.57 -18.62
C GLU A 67 -15.50 -7.63 -17.53
N ARG A 68 -16.61 -8.39 -17.58
CA ARG A 68 -16.93 -9.43 -16.58
C ARG A 68 -15.84 -10.49 -16.43
N LYS A 69 -15.04 -10.71 -17.48
CA LYS A 69 -13.91 -11.65 -17.51
C LYS A 69 -12.77 -11.26 -16.56
N ASN A 70 -12.65 -9.97 -16.21
CA ASN A 70 -11.54 -9.45 -15.41
C ASN A 70 -11.91 -9.25 -13.93
N ILE A 71 -13.18 -9.49 -13.56
CA ILE A 71 -13.68 -9.41 -12.17
C ILE A 71 -12.85 -10.29 -11.21
N PRO A 72 -12.48 -11.54 -11.52
CA PRO A 72 -11.69 -12.36 -10.60
C PRO A 72 -10.31 -11.77 -10.31
N SER A 73 -9.65 -11.22 -11.34
CA SER A 73 -8.34 -10.58 -11.17
C SER A 73 -8.44 -9.26 -10.40
N LEU A 74 -9.51 -8.49 -10.62
CA LEU A 74 -9.77 -7.24 -9.90
C LEU A 74 -10.15 -7.46 -8.44
N LEU A 75 -10.92 -8.52 -8.14
CA LEU A 75 -11.21 -8.95 -6.77
C LEU A 75 -9.94 -9.41 -6.05
N LEU A 76 -9.09 -10.19 -6.72
CA LEU A 76 -7.80 -10.61 -6.15
C LEU A 76 -6.90 -9.40 -5.87
N LEU A 77 -6.85 -8.43 -6.78
CA LEU A 77 -6.15 -7.17 -6.55
C LEU A 77 -6.72 -6.45 -5.32
N SER A 78 -8.04 -6.25 -5.27
CA SER A 78 -8.79 -5.59 -4.18
C SER A 78 -8.58 -6.24 -2.81
N LEU A 79 -8.40 -7.57 -2.80
CA LEU A 79 -8.12 -8.35 -1.60
C LEU A 79 -6.73 -8.04 -1.04
N PHE A 80 -5.69 -8.08 -1.88
CA PHE A 80 -4.32 -7.78 -1.45
C PHE A 80 -4.14 -6.28 -1.13
N TYR A 81 -4.77 -5.42 -1.94
CA TYR A 81 -4.85 -3.99 -1.73
C TYR A 81 -6.22 -3.53 -2.21
N PRO A 82 -7.03 -2.78 -1.46
CA PRO A 82 -6.70 -2.14 -0.19
C PRO A 82 -7.00 -3.00 1.05
N LEU A 83 -7.79 -4.08 0.95
CA LEU A 83 -8.37 -4.78 2.11
C LEU A 83 -7.32 -5.34 3.08
N MET A 84 -6.50 -6.30 2.65
CA MET A 84 -5.47 -6.89 3.51
C MET A 84 -4.44 -5.86 3.96
N LEU A 85 -3.97 -5.00 3.05
CA LEU A 85 -2.99 -3.97 3.40
C LEU A 85 -3.50 -3.12 4.57
N PHE A 86 -4.62 -2.43 4.41
CA PHE A 86 -5.07 -1.45 5.40
C PHE A 86 -5.59 -2.12 6.67
N ALA A 87 -6.15 -3.34 6.58
CA ALA A 87 -6.54 -4.11 7.76
C ALA A 87 -5.31 -4.47 8.60
N PHE A 88 -4.31 -5.11 8.01
CA PHE A 88 -3.09 -5.49 8.73
C PHE A 88 -2.27 -4.27 9.17
N GLN A 89 -2.22 -3.22 8.35
CA GLN A 89 -1.54 -1.98 8.72
C GLN A 89 -2.20 -1.32 9.94
N THR A 90 -3.53 -1.14 9.93
CA THR A 90 -4.23 -0.44 11.01
C THR A 90 -4.26 -1.27 12.28
N LEU A 91 -4.46 -2.59 12.18
CA LEU A 91 -4.34 -3.50 13.32
C LEU A 91 -2.90 -3.56 13.85
N GLY A 92 -1.90 -3.57 12.98
CA GLY A 92 -0.49 -3.49 13.37
C GLY A 92 -0.19 -2.19 14.11
N LEU A 93 -0.63 -1.05 13.56
CA LEU A 93 -0.53 0.27 14.19
C LEU A 93 -1.25 0.37 15.53
N LYS A 94 -2.19 -0.54 15.86
CA LYS A 94 -2.75 -0.60 17.21
C LYS A 94 -1.68 -0.99 18.23
N TYR A 95 -0.81 -1.94 17.89
CA TYR A 95 0.17 -2.55 18.80
C TYR A 95 1.61 -2.04 18.62
N THR A 96 1.98 -1.52 17.44
CA THR A 96 3.31 -0.94 17.18
C THR A 96 3.26 0.60 17.08
N SER A 97 4.40 1.27 17.15
CA SER A 97 4.51 2.71 16.94
C SER A 97 4.45 3.08 15.44
N ALA A 98 4.07 4.32 15.13
CA ALA A 98 4.09 4.82 13.75
C ALA A 98 5.51 4.80 13.17
N SER A 99 6.52 5.07 14.00
CA SER A 99 7.93 5.03 13.62
C SER A 99 8.36 3.61 13.21
N GLU A 100 8.11 2.61 14.07
CA GLU A 100 8.44 1.21 13.77
C GLU A 100 7.69 0.70 12.53
N ALA A 101 6.39 1.02 12.40
CA ALA A 101 5.62 0.65 11.23
C ALA A 101 6.17 1.28 9.93
N GLY A 102 6.61 2.53 9.98
CA GLY A 102 7.25 3.21 8.85
C GLY A 102 8.59 2.57 8.47
N ILE A 103 9.41 2.23 9.47
CA ILE A 103 10.69 1.53 9.27
C ILE A 103 10.46 0.16 8.64
N LEU A 104 9.52 -0.63 9.16
CA LEU A 104 9.16 -1.93 8.57
C LEU A 104 8.61 -1.76 7.16
N SER A 105 7.82 -0.72 6.90
CA SER A 105 7.31 -0.43 5.56
C SER A 105 8.42 -0.10 4.54
N ALA A 106 9.60 0.35 4.99
CA ALA A 106 10.74 0.60 4.11
C ALA A 106 11.31 -0.68 3.46
N ILE A 107 10.98 -1.88 3.96
CA ILE A 107 11.36 -3.15 3.32
C ILE A 107 10.47 -3.52 2.12
N THR A 108 9.35 -2.81 1.90
CA THR A 108 8.44 -3.06 0.76
C THR A 108 9.14 -3.24 -0.58
N PRO A 109 10.06 -2.36 -1.03
CA PRO A 109 10.78 -2.56 -2.30
C PRO A 109 11.58 -3.87 -2.33
N VAL A 110 12.17 -4.29 -1.22
CA VAL A 110 12.92 -5.56 -1.13
C VAL A 110 12.01 -6.75 -1.41
N ILE A 111 10.91 -6.83 -0.66
CA ILE A 111 9.93 -7.91 -0.79
C ILE A 111 9.35 -7.92 -2.20
N THR A 112 9.08 -6.74 -2.77
CA THR A 112 8.57 -6.60 -4.13
C THR A 112 9.54 -7.14 -5.17
N VAL A 113 10.84 -6.83 -5.05
CA VAL A 113 11.89 -7.33 -5.95
C VAL A 113 12.02 -8.85 -5.84
N ILE A 114 12.02 -9.40 -4.62
CA ILE A 114 12.07 -10.85 -4.41
C ILE A 114 10.85 -11.53 -5.04
N LEU A 115 9.63 -11.03 -4.79
CA LEU A 115 8.42 -11.58 -5.39
C LEU A 115 8.41 -11.44 -6.92
N ALA A 116 8.96 -10.36 -7.47
CA ALA A 116 9.08 -10.17 -8.91
C ALA A 116 10.00 -11.23 -9.55
N LEU A 117 11.12 -11.58 -8.91
CA LEU A 117 11.98 -12.69 -9.36
C LEU A 117 11.20 -13.99 -9.48
N PHE A 118 10.46 -14.37 -8.43
CA PHE A 118 9.75 -15.65 -8.39
C PHE A 118 8.52 -15.69 -9.32
N ILE A 119 7.73 -14.62 -9.35
CA ILE A 119 6.42 -14.59 -10.02
C ILE A 119 6.53 -14.11 -11.48
N LEU A 120 7.39 -13.14 -11.78
CA LEU A 120 7.58 -12.64 -13.15
C LEU A 120 8.77 -13.30 -13.85
N ARG A 121 9.64 -14.02 -13.13
CA ARG A 121 10.87 -14.61 -13.68
C ARG A 121 11.78 -13.58 -14.37
N GLU A 122 11.74 -12.33 -13.93
CA GLU A 122 12.65 -11.29 -14.39
C GLU A 122 14.05 -11.56 -13.82
N ARG A 123 15.10 -11.27 -14.59
CA ARG A 123 16.49 -11.35 -14.09
C ARG A 123 16.85 -10.03 -13.42
N ASN A 124 17.18 -10.07 -12.13
CA ASN A 124 17.66 -8.88 -11.42
C ASN A 124 19.10 -8.54 -11.82
N SER A 125 19.41 -7.24 -11.85
CA SER A 125 20.79 -6.77 -11.98
C SER A 125 21.54 -6.95 -10.65
N LEU A 126 22.86 -7.10 -10.70
CA LEU A 126 23.71 -7.16 -9.49
C LEU A 126 23.50 -5.94 -8.58
N LEU A 127 23.24 -4.77 -9.16
CA LEU A 127 22.97 -3.53 -8.44
C LEU A 127 21.68 -3.61 -7.62
N GLN A 128 20.62 -4.22 -8.17
CA GLN A 128 19.35 -4.43 -7.43
C GLN A 128 19.54 -5.34 -6.22
N ASN A 129 20.32 -6.41 -6.36
CA ASN A 129 20.60 -7.32 -5.25
C ASN A 129 21.38 -6.61 -4.13
N ILE A 130 22.33 -5.73 -4.48
CA ILE A 130 23.06 -4.91 -3.49
C ILE A 130 22.10 -3.93 -2.77
N CYS A 131 21.24 -3.22 -3.51
CA CYS A 131 20.25 -2.32 -2.91
C CYS A 131 19.29 -3.07 -1.97
N VAL A 132 18.90 -4.29 -2.33
CA VAL A 132 18.08 -5.17 -1.49
C VAL A 132 18.80 -5.51 -0.20
N LEU A 133 20.03 -6.00 -0.27
CA LEU A 133 20.83 -6.35 0.91
C LEU A 133 21.04 -5.14 1.82
N LEU A 134 21.30 -3.96 1.24
CA LEU A 134 21.50 -2.72 1.99
C LEU A 134 20.22 -2.26 2.71
N SER A 135 19.06 -2.44 2.07
CA SER A 135 17.75 -2.13 2.67
C SER A 135 17.43 -3.08 3.83
N VAL A 136 17.70 -4.38 3.67
CA VAL A 136 17.55 -5.38 4.75
C VAL A 136 18.47 -5.05 5.92
N ALA A 137 19.74 -4.72 5.64
CA ALA A 137 20.70 -4.31 6.66
C ALA A 137 20.25 -3.04 7.40
N GLY A 138 19.72 -2.05 6.69
CA GLY A 138 19.16 -0.83 7.29
C GLY A 138 18.00 -1.13 8.24
N VAL A 139 17.04 -1.97 7.82
CA VAL A 139 15.91 -2.37 8.68
C VAL A 139 16.39 -3.14 9.91
N ALA A 140 17.33 -4.09 9.74
CA ALA A 140 17.91 -4.86 10.84
C ALA A 140 18.67 -3.95 11.83
N TYR A 141 19.43 -2.98 11.33
CA TYR A 141 20.13 -1.99 12.16
C TYR A 141 19.16 -1.12 12.96
N ILE A 142 18.08 -0.67 12.34
CA ILE A 142 17.07 0.15 13.03
C ILE A 142 16.34 -0.68 14.09
N MET A 143 15.97 -1.93 13.79
CA MET A 143 15.37 -2.86 14.75
C MET A 143 16.31 -3.10 15.96
N TYR A 144 17.62 -3.22 15.71
CA TYR A 144 18.63 -3.36 16.76
C TYR A 144 18.75 -2.09 17.63
N ARG A 145 18.77 -0.90 17.00
CA ARG A 145 18.89 0.40 17.68
C ARG A 145 17.68 0.80 18.51
N ASN A 146 16.47 0.43 18.08
CA ASN A 146 15.25 0.68 18.86
C ASN A 146 15.11 -0.21 20.10
N GLY A 147 16.10 -1.06 20.37
CA GLY A 147 16.24 -1.76 21.64
C GLY A 147 15.40 -3.03 21.71
N LEU A 148 16.09 -4.16 21.77
CA LEU A 148 15.56 -5.44 22.24
C LEU A 148 15.04 -5.39 23.70
N ASN A 149 15.09 -4.22 24.36
CA ASN A 149 14.82 -4.04 25.78
C ASN A 149 13.39 -3.57 26.11
N THR A 150 12.54 -3.29 25.09
CA THR A 150 11.14 -2.85 25.29
C THR A 150 10.15 -3.60 24.40
N VAL A 151 10.51 -4.77 23.87
CA VAL A 151 9.59 -5.62 23.11
C VAL A 151 8.65 -6.34 24.08
N SER A 152 7.59 -5.65 24.52
CA SER A 152 6.44 -6.33 25.11
C SER A 152 5.87 -7.29 24.07
N GLY A 153 5.33 -8.45 24.49
CA GLY A 153 4.78 -9.46 23.57
C GLY A 153 3.68 -8.93 22.65
N GLU A 154 3.06 -7.79 22.98
CA GLU A 154 2.10 -7.09 22.12
C GLU A 154 2.78 -6.32 20.97
N SER A 155 3.94 -5.69 21.19
CA SER A 155 4.70 -5.00 20.13
C SER A 155 5.14 -5.96 19.02
N MET A 156 5.52 -7.19 19.40
CA MET A 156 5.89 -8.24 18.44
C MET A 156 4.72 -8.62 17.52
N LYS A 157 3.50 -8.72 18.06
CA LYS A 157 2.28 -8.97 17.26
C LYS A 157 2.03 -7.83 16.28
N GLY A 158 2.21 -6.58 16.72
CA GLY A 158 2.11 -5.40 15.87
C GLY A 158 3.07 -5.44 14.69
N ASN A 159 4.35 -5.71 14.96
CA ASN A 159 5.39 -5.78 13.93
C ASN A 159 5.10 -6.88 12.89
N LEU A 160 4.64 -8.05 13.34
CA LEU A 160 4.28 -9.14 12.45
C LEU A 160 3.10 -8.77 11.54
N LEU A 161 2.09 -8.07 12.06
CA LEU A 161 0.98 -7.56 11.26
C LEU A 161 1.44 -6.53 10.23
N ILE A 162 2.37 -5.63 10.59
CA ILE A 162 2.94 -4.70 9.61
C ILE A 162 3.71 -5.44 8.52
N LEU A 163 4.51 -6.45 8.86
CA LEU A 163 5.19 -7.27 7.85
C LEU A 163 4.20 -7.96 6.91
N LEU A 164 3.07 -8.44 7.43
CA LEU A 164 2.01 -9.03 6.62
C LEU A 164 1.33 -8.00 5.70
N SER A 165 1.19 -6.76 6.17
CA SER A 165 0.75 -5.62 5.36
C SER A 165 1.73 -5.32 4.22
N VAL A 166 3.04 -5.37 4.50
CA VAL A 166 4.11 -5.17 3.51
C VAL A 166 4.11 -6.28 2.44
N LEU A 167 3.91 -7.52 2.86
CA LEU A 167 3.74 -8.64 1.92
C LEU A 167 2.53 -8.41 1.00
N SER A 168 1.41 -7.96 1.56
CA SER A 168 0.17 -7.71 0.81
C SER A 168 0.34 -6.64 -0.28
N ILE A 169 0.98 -5.50 0.05
CA ILE A 169 1.26 -4.46 -0.95
C ILE A 169 2.29 -4.90 -2.00
N ALA A 170 3.28 -5.71 -1.62
CA ALA A 170 4.25 -6.24 -2.56
C ALA A 170 3.59 -7.19 -3.57
N PHE A 171 2.69 -8.07 -3.12
CA PHE A 171 1.85 -8.89 -4.01
C PHE A 171 1.01 -8.02 -4.95
N TYR A 172 0.39 -6.97 -4.44
CA TYR A 172 -0.37 -6.03 -5.25
C TYR A 172 0.49 -5.37 -6.34
N TYR A 173 1.71 -4.90 -6.03
CA TYR A 173 2.60 -4.32 -7.03
C TYR A 173 2.99 -5.32 -8.13
N VAL A 174 3.29 -6.55 -7.74
CA VAL A 174 3.71 -7.62 -8.66
C VAL A 174 2.56 -8.08 -9.56
N LEU A 175 1.37 -8.33 -9.00
CA LEU A 175 0.17 -8.72 -9.75
C LEU A 175 -0.40 -7.57 -10.57
N GLY A 176 -0.42 -6.37 -9.99
CA GLY A 176 -0.90 -5.13 -10.61
C GLY A 176 -0.10 -4.74 -11.84
N ARG A 177 1.19 -5.10 -11.92
CA ARG A 177 2.02 -4.87 -13.11
C ARG A 177 1.52 -5.64 -14.34
N LYS A 178 0.91 -6.83 -14.15
CA LYS A 178 0.26 -7.59 -15.23
C LYS A 178 -1.12 -6.99 -15.59
N ALA A 179 -1.88 -6.54 -14.59
CA ALA A 179 -3.24 -6.00 -14.78
C ALA A 179 -3.27 -4.58 -15.39
N ASN A 180 -2.37 -3.68 -14.97
CA ASN A 180 -2.29 -2.29 -15.47
C ASN A 180 -1.91 -2.19 -16.96
N LYS A 181 -1.33 -3.24 -17.56
CA LYS A 181 -1.06 -3.25 -19.01
C LYS A 181 -2.32 -3.42 -19.86
N GLN A 182 -3.43 -3.88 -19.27
CA GLN A 182 -4.65 -4.24 -20.02
C GLN A 182 -5.81 -3.27 -19.79
N HIS A 183 -5.76 -2.40 -18.77
CA HIS A 183 -6.90 -1.56 -18.37
C HIS A 183 -6.49 -0.12 -18.01
N ASN A 184 -7.44 0.80 -18.15
CA ASN A 184 -7.28 2.18 -17.74
C ASN A 184 -7.20 2.26 -16.21
N SER A 185 -6.10 2.80 -15.66
CA SER A 185 -5.79 2.76 -14.22
C SER A 185 -6.88 3.36 -13.33
N MET A 186 -7.70 4.27 -13.87
CA MET A 186 -8.81 4.91 -13.16
C MET A 186 -10.02 3.98 -12.94
N ASP A 187 -10.24 2.99 -13.80
CA ASP A 187 -11.34 2.03 -13.67
C ASP A 187 -11.02 0.96 -12.60
N ILE A 188 -9.73 0.60 -12.49
CA ILE A 188 -9.20 -0.30 -11.46
C ILE A 188 -9.39 0.34 -10.08
N THR A 189 -8.99 1.60 -9.90
CA THR A 189 -9.16 2.33 -8.63
C THR A 189 -10.62 2.42 -8.19
N PHE A 190 -11.53 2.60 -9.15
CA PHE A 190 -12.98 2.63 -8.86
C PHE A 190 -13.47 1.30 -8.31
N PHE A 191 -13.16 0.20 -8.98
CA PHE A 191 -13.57 -1.13 -8.52
C PHE A 191 -12.99 -1.46 -7.14
N MET A 192 -11.70 -1.16 -6.92
CA MET A 192 -11.03 -1.42 -5.66
C MET A 192 -11.63 -0.60 -4.51
N SER A 193 -11.99 0.66 -4.74
CA SER A 193 -12.60 1.53 -3.72
C SER A 193 -14.00 1.05 -3.33
N VAL A 194 -14.82 0.69 -4.33
CA VAL A 194 -16.18 0.16 -4.08
C VAL A 194 -16.11 -1.16 -3.33
N THR A 195 -15.23 -2.08 -3.73
CA THR A 195 -15.07 -3.38 -3.07
C THR A 195 -14.61 -3.19 -1.61
N ALA A 196 -13.75 -2.20 -1.36
CA ALA A 196 -13.28 -1.88 -0.02
C ALA A 196 -14.35 -1.24 0.88
N CYS A 197 -15.31 -0.52 0.32
CA CYS A 197 -16.42 0.08 1.06
C CYS A 197 -17.45 -0.96 1.54
N VAL A 198 -17.49 -2.14 0.92
CA VAL A 198 -18.43 -3.21 1.27
C VAL A 198 -17.98 -3.99 2.51
N VAL A 199 -16.71 -3.86 2.91
CA VAL A 199 -16.13 -4.53 4.09
C VAL A 199 -16.11 -3.58 5.27
#